data_AF-X0T2N5-F1
#
_entry.id   AF-X0T2N5-F1
#
_cell.length_a   1.000
_cell.length_b   1.000
_cell.length_c   1.000
_cell.angle_alpha   90.00
_cell.angle_beta   90.00
_cell.angle_gamma   90.00
#
_symmetry.space_group_name_H-M   'P 1'
#
loop_
_entity.id
_entity.type
_entity.pdbx_description
1 polymer ?
#
loop_
_entity_poly.entity_id
_entity_poly.type
_entity_poly.pdbx_seq_one_letter_code
_entity_poly.pdbx_strand_id
1 'polypeptide(L)'
;MPIAGSQIVKMLPGRRPCKDCGFPTCFAFAMKLASGGTTVDKCPYLSEETKAKLLDILAPPIKLVTIGSGENAVKIGNEEVIYRHEKTFVHSPGITLLISDKEDKAKIEEKIKKIKALQFPWVGVNLEADLLALHFESGDRDKFLALVKKVYDSTDLGMILISEDMDALFAARDICADRHPLLYPITKENIDEAIPKIKANLTPVGLRGQSIEELVTLTTKLKDAGIEELVLDPGSKNLLEAIRDQTFIRKAALKQGFKPLGYPTIGFPCFMAKDG
;
A
#
# COMPACT_ATOMS: atom_id res chain seq x y z
N MET A 1 15.80 -3.26 10.21
CA MET A 1 16.95 -2.38 10.55
C MET A 1 17.64 -2.00 9.25
N PRO A 2 17.98 -0.72 9.03
CA PRO A 2 18.80 -0.34 7.89
C PRO A 2 20.12 -1.10 7.95
N ILE A 3 20.53 -1.66 6.82
CA ILE A 3 21.76 -2.44 6.72
C ILE A 3 22.95 -1.52 6.92
N ALA A 4 23.85 -1.92 7.82
CA ALA A 4 25.04 -1.15 8.10
C ALA A 4 25.88 -1.04 6.82
N GLY A 5 26.36 0.16 6.49
CA GLY A 5 27.20 0.33 5.30
C GLY A 5 28.45 -0.56 5.33
N SER A 6 28.91 -1.01 6.52
CA SER A 6 29.99 -1.99 6.67
C SER A 6 29.67 -3.36 6.06
N GLN A 7 28.40 -3.77 6.03
CA GLN A 7 27.95 -4.99 5.35
C GLN A 7 27.90 -4.77 3.84
N ILE A 8 27.46 -3.60 3.38
CA ILE A 8 27.42 -3.23 1.96
C ILE A 8 28.83 -3.21 1.36
N VAL A 9 29.82 -2.66 2.07
CA VAL A 9 31.22 -2.60 1.58
C VAL A 9 31.77 -3.97 1.23
N LYS A 10 31.41 -5.03 1.97
CA LYS A 10 31.86 -6.41 1.70
C LYS A 10 31.36 -6.95 0.36
N MET A 11 30.26 -6.40 -0.15
CA MET A 11 29.66 -6.78 -1.43
C MET A 11 30.17 -5.92 -2.58
N LEU A 12 30.89 -4.82 -2.30
CA LEU A 12 31.45 -3.96 -3.33
C LEU A 12 32.74 -4.56 -3.92
N PRO A 13 33.15 -4.16 -5.15
CA PRO A 13 34.28 -4.75 -5.86
C PRO A 13 35.66 -4.57 -5.20
N GLY A 14 35.76 -3.91 -4.04
CA GLY A 14 37.00 -3.76 -3.27
C GLY A 14 38.16 -3.10 -4.02
N ARG A 15 37.86 -2.28 -5.05
CA ARG A 15 38.87 -1.69 -5.94
C ARG A 15 39.61 -0.51 -5.29
N ARG A 16 40.81 -0.21 -5.81
CA ARG A 16 41.54 1.06 -5.54
C ARG A 16 40.61 2.25 -5.80
N PRO A 17 40.78 3.40 -5.10
CA PRO A 17 39.84 4.53 -5.17
C PRO A 17 39.77 5.14 -6.58
N CYS A 18 38.86 4.61 -7.40
CA CYS A 18 38.68 5.00 -8.79
C CYS A 18 37.81 6.26 -8.94
N LYS A 19 36.95 6.54 -7.97
CA LYS A 19 36.05 7.72 -7.91
C LYS A 19 35.05 7.84 -9.07
N ASP A 20 34.90 6.81 -9.91
CA ASP A 20 33.99 6.83 -11.06
C ASP A 20 32.51 6.96 -10.68
N CYS A 21 32.14 6.57 -9.45
CA CYS A 21 30.80 6.77 -8.91
C CYS A 21 30.58 8.15 -8.24
N GLY A 22 31.58 9.04 -8.29
CA GLY A 22 31.57 10.36 -7.65
C GLY A 22 31.90 10.36 -6.15
N PHE A 23 32.19 9.20 -5.56
CA PHE A 23 32.55 9.08 -4.14
C PHE A 23 34.06 8.84 -3.95
N PRO A 24 34.66 9.37 -2.87
CA PRO A 24 36.11 9.27 -2.65
C PRO A 24 36.60 7.84 -2.41
N THR A 25 35.75 6.96 -1.86
CA THR A 25 36.06 5.55 -1.57
C THR A 25 34.81 4.68 -1.72
N CYS A 26 34.99 3.37 -1.91
CA CYS A 26 33.88 2.41 -1.88
C CYS A 26 33.15 2.40 -0.52
N PHE A 27 33.86 2.70 0.58
CA PHE A 27 33.24 2.86 1.90
C PHE A 27 32.30 4.06 1.97
N ALA A 28 32.72 5.21 1.42
CA ALA A 28 31.85 6.39 1.35
C ALA A 28 30.61 6.13 0.48
N PHE A 29 30.77 5.42 -0.65
CA PHE A 29 29.65 4.99 -1.49
C PHE A 29 28.69 4.07 -0.73
N ALA A 30 29.21 3.07 -0.02
CA ALA A 30 28.40 2.14 0.77
C ALA A 30 27.63 2.82 1.91
N MET A 31 28.24 3.79 2.60
CA MET A 31 27.55 4.57 3.63
C MET A 31 26.41 5.40 3.05
N LYS A 32 26.61 6.01 1.87
CA LYS A 32 25.56 6.76 1.18
C LYS A 32 24.47 5.87 0.59
N LEU A 33 24.81 4.66 0.16
CA LEU A 33 23.82 3.64 -0.22
C LEU A 33 22.97 3.22 0.99
N ALA A 34 23.59 2.92 2.12
CA ALA A 34 22.89 2.53 3.35
C ALA A 34 21.91 3.61 3.85
N SER A 35 22.23 4.88 3.63
CA SER A 35 21.38 6.01 4.01
C SER A 35 20.37 6.43 2.93
N GLY A 36 20.25 5.70 1.81
CA GLY A 36 19.37 6.04 0.68
C GLY A 36 19.78 7.30 -0.10
N GLY A 37 21.00 7.81 0.07
CA GLY A 37 21.49 9.04 -0.58
C GLY A 37 22.06 8.83 -1.99
N THR A 38 22.06 7.60 -2.51
CA THR A 38 22.51 7.26 -3.86
C THR A 38 21.93 5.93 -4.31
N THR A 39 21.98 5.62 -5.60
CA THR A 39 21.56 4.33 -6.18
C THR A 39 22.76 3.44 -6.50
N VAL A 40 22.52 2.12 -6.61
CA VAL A 40 23.54 1.12 -6.95
C VAL A 40 24.11 1.33 -8.36
N ASP A 41 23.32 1.94 -9.26
CA ASP A 41 23.66 2.14 -10.68
C ASP A 41 24.85 3.08 -10.90
N LYS A 42 25.17 3.91 -9.90
CA LYS A 42 26.32 4.82 -10.00
C LYS A 42 27.66 4.09 -10.01
N CYS A 43 27.72 2.82 -9.62
CA CYS A 43 28.94 2.04 -9.70
C CYS A 43 28.95 1.18 -10.98
N PRO A 44 29.77 1.53 -11.99
CA PRO A 44 29.80 0.79 -13.27
C PRO A 44 30.43 -0.61 -13.15
N TYR A 45 31.04 -0.92 -12.00
CA TYR A 45 31.78 -2.16 -11.78
C TYR A 45 31.03 -3.20 -10.95
N LEU A 46 29.76 -2.96 -10.62
CA LEU A 46 28.93 -3.98 -9.97
C LEU A 46 28.45 -4.99 -11.00
N SER A 47 28.58 -6.28 -10.69
CA SER A 47 27.90 -7.32 -11.45
C SER A 47 26.39 -7.19 -11.24
N GLU A 48 25.61 -7.62 -12.23
CA GLU A 48 24.14 -7.62 -12.14
C GLU A 48 23.63 -8.44 -10.95
N GLU A 49 24.31 -9.54 -10.61
CA GLU A 49 23.99 -10.34 -9.43
C GLU A 49 24.18 -9.55 -8.11
N THR A 50 25.28 -8.80 -7.99
CA THR A 50 25.54 -7.98 -6.81
C THR A 50 24.57 -6.80 -6.74
N LYS A 51 24.23 -6.19 -7.88
CA LYS A 51 23.21 -5.13 -7.93
C LYS A 51 21.86 -5.65 -7.43
N ALA A 52 21.40 -6.80 -7.93
CA ALA A 52 20.15 -7.41 -7.51
C ALA A 52 20.14 -7.71 -6.00
N LYS A 53 21.21 -8.29 -5.47
CA LYS A 53 21.35 -8.54 -4.02
C LYS A 53 21.32 -7.24 -3.20
N LEU A 54 22.03 -6.20 -3.64
CA LEU A 54 22.05 -4.91 -2.94
C LEU A 54 20.69 -4.20 -3.01
N LEU A 55 20.01 -4.22 -4.14
CA LEU A 55 18.65 -3.68 -4.28
C LEU A 55 17.68 -4.40 -3.35
N ASP A 56 17.76 -5.72 -3.29
CA ASP A 56 16.90 -6.54 -2.41
C ASP A 56 17.15 -6.27 -0.92
N ILE A 57 18.40 -6.01 -0.55
CA ILE A 57 18.86 -5.66 0.80
C ILE A 57 18.47 -4.23 1.19
N LEU A 58 18.58 -3.29 0.25
CA LEU A 58 18.29 -1.86 0.45
C LEU A 58 16.80 -1.53 0.33
N ALA A 59 15.99 -2.47 -0.17
CA ALA A 59 14.55 -2.30 -0.26
C ALA A 59 13.97 -1.92 1.11
N PRO A 60 13.08 -0.90 1.17
CA PRO A 60 12.40 -0.56 2.41
C PRO A 60 11.73 -1.78 3.03
N PRO A 61 11.79 -1.95 4.38
CA PRO A 61 11.15 -3.08 5.05
C PRO A 61 9.63 -3.16 4.79
N ILE A 62 8.99 -2.02 4.58
CA ILE A 62 7.58 -1.89 4.21
C ILE A 62 7.53 -1.08 2.91
N LYS A 63 6.96 -1.65 1.85
CA LYS A 63 6.84 -0.96 0.55
C LYS A 63 5.93 0.28 0.65
N LEU A 64 6.16 1.23 -0.24
CA LEU A 64 5.28 2.37 -0.44
C LEU A 64 4.17 1.95 -1.42
N VAL A 65 2.92 2.26 -1.08
CA VAL A 65 1.77 2.10 -1.98
C VAL A 65 1.08 3.45 -2.09
N THR A 66 0.68 3.81 -3.30
CA THR A 66 -0.07 5.03 -3.59
C THR A 66 -1.49 4.66 -3.99
N ILE A 67 -2.49 5.33 -3.44
CA ILE A 67 -3.90 5.19 -3.80
C ILE A 67 -4.40 6.57 -4.21
N GLY A 68 -5.04 6.69 -5.37
CA GLY A 68 -5.32 8.01 -5.94
C GLY A 68 -4.23 8.50 -6.88
N SER A 69 -4.48 9.65 -7.50
CA SER A 69 -3.51 10.34 -8.37
C SER A 69 -3.49 11.84 -8.08
N GLY A 70 -2.44 12.52 -8.55
CA GLY A 70 -2.27 13.97 -8.37
C GLY A 70 -2.05 14.38 -6.91
N GLU A 71 -2.61 15.53 -6.53
CA GLU A 71 -2.45 16.15 -5.20
C GLU A 71 -3.21 15.38 -4.10
N ASN A 72 -4.27 14.67 -4.47
CA ASN A 72 -5.11 13.88 -3.55
C ASN A 72 -4.62 12.43 -3.40
N ALA A 73 -3.43 12.10 -3.91
CA ALA A 73 -2.87 10.77 -3.83
C ALA A 73 -2.40 10.45 -2.41
N VAL A 74 -2.95 9.39 -1.84
CA VAL A 74 -2.62 8.91 -0.50
C VAL A 74 -1.46 7.93 -0.59
N LYS A 75 -0.35 8.26 0.06
CA LYS A 75 0.84 7.42 0.14
C LYS A 75 0.88 6.74 1.50
N ILE A 76 0.91 5.42 1.52
CA ILE A 76 0.96 4.60 2.74
C ILE A 76 2.12 3.59 2.68
N GLY A 77 2.68 3.27 3.84
CA GLY A 77 3.85 2.38 3.95
C GLY A 77 5.17 3.15 4.00
N ASN A 78 6.27 2.55 3.52
CA ASN A 78 7.64 3.10 3.66
C ASN A 78 7.99 3.51 5.11
N GLU A 79 7.54 2.68 6.02
CA GLU A 79 7.67 2.91 7.44
C GLU A 79 8.86 2.12 8.00
N GLU A 80 9.55 2.66 9.00
CA GLU A 80 10.84 2.10 9.45
C GLU A 80 10.86 1.67 10.92
N VAL A 81 9.92 2.14 11.74
CA VAL A 81 9.94 1.96 13.19
C VAL A 81 8.64 1.43 13.76
N ILE A 82 8.73 0.79 14.92
CA ILE A 82 7.53 0.35 15.67
C ILE A 82 7.04 1.49 16.54
N TYR A 83 7.98 2.19 17.19
CA TYR A 83 7.64 3.25 18.14
C TYR A 83 8.09 4.60 17.59
N ARG A 84 7.19 5.58 17.65
CA ARG A 84 7.43 6.95 17.17
C ARG A 84 8.57 7.71 17.87
N HIS A 85 9.06 7.21 19.01
CA HIS A 85 10.21 7.77 19.72
C HIS A 85 11.54 7.21 19.21
N GLU A 86 11.55 6.11 18.46
CA GLU A 86 12.75 5.60 17.77
C GLU A 86 13.05 6.47 16.53
N LYS A 87 12.01 6.81 15.78
CA LYS A 87 12.01 7.73 14.62
C LYS A 87 10.56 8.18 14.36
N THR A 88 10.37 9.28 13.64
CA THR A 88 9.03 9.72 13.21
C THR A 88 8.38 8.69 12.28
N PHE A 89 7.08 8.46 12.43
CA PHE A 89 6.27 7.81 11.39
C PHE A 89 6.20 8.73 10.17
N VAL A 90 6.37 8.15 8.98
CA VAL A 90 6.63 8.90 7.76
C VAL A 90 5.35 9.28 7.05
N HIS A 91 4.38 8.37 7.00
CA HIS A 91 3.12 8.56 6.29
C HIS A 91 1.92 8.44 7.22
N SER A 92 1.06 9.45 7.20
CA SER A 92 -0.22 9.43 7.92
C SER A 92 -1.13 8.33 7.37
N PRO A 93 -1.93 7.65 8.22
CA PRO A 93 -2.91 6.68 7.75
C PRO A 93 -4.01 7.38 6.94
N GLY A 94 -4.39 6.79 5.80
CA GLY A 94 -5.52 7.28 5.02
C GLY A 94 -6.84 6.99 5.73
N ILE A 95 -7.62 8.03 6.02
CA ILE A 95 -8.94 7.95 6.62
C ILE A 95 -9.98 7.94 5.49
N THR A 96 -10.81 6.90 5.47
CA THR A 96 -11.72 6.64 4.35
C THR A 96 -13.16 6.57 4.85
N LEU A 97 -14.10 7.17 4.10
CA LEU A 97 -15.53 7.04 4.37
C LEU A 97 -16.16 5.93 3.50
N LEU A 98 -16.92 5.03 4.13
CA LEU A 98 -17.63 3.94 3.47
C LEU A 98 -18.99 4.40 2.92
N ILE A 99 -19.23 4.11 1.64
CA ILE A 99 -20.51 4.27 0.96
C ILE A 99 -20.91 2.93 0.34
N SER A 100 -22.02 2.36 0.80
CA SER A 100 -22.60 1.15 0.22
C SER A 100 -23.59 1.50 -0.89
N ASP A 101 -23.59 0.71 -1.96
CA ASP A 101 -24.53 0.85 -3.09
C ASP A 101 -25.97 0.46 -2.75
N LYS A 102 -26.18 -0.11 -1.56
CA LYS A 102 -27.49 -0.40 -0.97
C LYS A 102 -28.10 0.80 -0.26
N GLU A 103 -27.32 1.84 0.01
CA GLU A 103 -27.82 3.06 0.64
C GLU A 103 -28.75 3.86 -0.28
N ASP A 104 -29.68 4.60 0.34
CA ASP A 104 -30.57 5.49 -0.39
C ASP A 104 -29.78 6.59 -1.13
N LYS A 105 -30.23 6.96 -2.33
CA LYS A 105 -29.58 8.00 -3.15
C LYS A 105 -29.33 9.31 -2.40
N ALA A 106 -30.25 9.71 -1.53
CA ALA A 106 -30.13 10.91 -0.71
C ALA A 106 -28.98 10.81 0.32
N LYS A 107 -28.81 9.65 0.96
CA LYS A 107 -27.70 9.40 1.91
C LYS A 107 -26.35 9.36 1.22
N ILE A 108 -26.29 8.75 0.03
CA ILE A 108 -25.08 8.74 -0.80
C ILE A 108 -24.67 10.19 -1.13
N GLU A 109 -25.60 11.03 -1.58
CA GLU A 109 -25.32 12.46 -1.86
C GLU A 109 -24.90 13.22 -0.61
N GLU A 110 -25.52 12.95 0.52
CA GLU A 110 -25.16 13.57 1.80
C GLU A 110 -23.72 13.20 2.18
N LYS A 111 -23.32 11.93 2.09
CA LYS A 111 -21.95 11.49 2.37
C LYS A 111 -20.93 12.12 1.43
N ILE A 112 -21.22 12.17 0.13
CA ILE A 112 -20.36 12.84 -0.87
C ILE A 112 -20.26 14.35 -0.61
N LYS A 113 -21.31 15.00 -0.11
CA LYS A 113 -21.23 16.42 0.29
C LYS A 113 -20.41 16.59 1.57
N LYS A 114 -20.63 15.72 2.56
CA LYS A 114 -19.92 15.75 3.84
C LYS A 114 -18.42 15.59 3.68
N ILE A 115 -17.94 14.75 2.74
CA ILE A 115 -16.49 14.59 2.57
C ILE A 115 -15.79 15.90 2.16
N LYS A 116 -16.46 16.74 1.35
CA LYS A 116 -15.93 18.06 0.96
C LYS A 116 -16.10 19.11 2.06
N ALA A 117 -17.13 18.98 2.89
CA ALA A 117 -17.48 19.97 3.90
C ALA A 117 -16.76 19.75 5.23
N LEU A 118 -16.42 18.50 5.57
CA LEU A 118 -15.77 18.14 6.83
C LEU A 118 -14.25 18.34 6.72
N GLN A 119 -13.87 19.61 6.71
CA GLN A 119 -12.49 20.07 6.77
C GLN A 119 -12.26 20.77 8.11
N PHE A 120 -11.26 20.28 8.87
CA PHE A 120 -10.94 20.81 10.19
C PHE A 120 -9.52 21.40 10.16
N PRO A 121 -9.38 22.72 10.03
CA PRO A 121 -8.07 23.36 10.13
C PRO A 121 -7.54 23.18 11.55
N TRP A 122 -6.37 22.55 11.65
CA TRP A 122 -5.71 22.23 12.91
C TRP A 122 -4.22 22.56 12.82
N VAL A 123 -3.79 23.65 13.44
CA VAL A 123 -2.38 24.04 13.64
C VAL A 123 -1.48 23.72 12.43
N GLY A 124 -1.72 24.40 11.30
CA GLY A 124 -0.90 24.30 10.09
C GLY A 124 -1.17 23.07 9.20
N VAL A 125 -2.11 22.21 9.58
CA VAL A 125 -2.65 21.15 8.72
C VAL A 125 -4.16 21.26 8.60
N ASN A 126 -4.73 20.68 7.55
CA ASN A 126 -6.17 20.52 7.40
C ASN A 126 -6.51 19.04 7.60
N LEU A 127 -7.36 18.71 8.57
CA LEU A 127 -7.81 17.34 8.79
C LEU A 127 -9.07 17.11 7.97
N GLU A 128 -9.04 16.11 7.11
CA GLU A 128 -10.15 15.71 6.25
C GLU A 128 -10.07 14.20 5.99
N ALA A 129 -11.11 13.62 5.39
CA ALA A 129 -11.03 12.23 4.93
C ALA A 129 -10.33 12.20 3.57
N ASP A 130 -9.38 11.27 3.43
CA ASP A 130 -8.47 11.23 2.29
C ASP A 130 -9.06 10.47 1.07
N LEU A 131 -9.93 9.49 1.32
CA LEU A 131 -10.46 8.58 0.30
C LEU A 131 -11.96 8.28 0.49
N LEU A 132 -12.58 7.70 -0.55
CA LEU A 132 -13.90 7.08 -0.49
C LEU A 132 -13.81 5.57 -0.72
N ALA A 133 -14.43 4.78 0.16
CA ALA A 133 -14.58 3.34 0.00
C ALA A 133 -15.98 3.03 -0.52
N LEU A 134 -16.07 2.47 -1.71
CA LEU A 134 -17.33 2.15 -2.38
C LEU A 134 -17.57 0.65 -2.27
N HIS A 135 -18.65 0.28 -1.58
CA HIS A 135 -18.95 -1.11 -1.24
C HIS A 135 -20.09 -1.65 -2.08
N PHE A 136 -19.81 -2.75 -2.78
CA PHE A 136 -20.79 -3.54 -3.50
C PHE A 136 -21.50 -4.50 -2.55
N GLU A 137 -22.66 -4.10 -2.06
CA GLU A 137 -23.48 -4.88 -1.12
C GLU A 137 -24.84 -5.28 -1.74
N SER A 138 -25.30 -4.57 -2.77
CA SER A 138 -26.64 -4.75 -3.34
C SER A 138 -26.79 -6.01 -4.21
N GLY A 139 -25.68 -6.56 -4.72
CA GLY A 139 -25.68 -7.64 -5.71
C GLY A 139 -26.07 -7.19 -7.14
N ASP A 140 -26.30 -5.89 -7.35
CA ASP A 140 -26.67 -5.30 -8.63
C ASP A 140 -25.49 -4.50 -9.23
N ARG A 141 -24.81 -5.12 -10.18
CA ARG A 141 -23.60 -4.55 -10.82
C ARG A 141 -23.85 -3.15 -11.37
N ASP A 142 -25.00 -2.90 -12.00
CA ASP A 142 -25.28 -1.60 -12.62
C ASP A 142 -25.44 -0.49 -11.58
N LYS A 143 -26.01 -0.81 -10.41
CA LYS A 143 -26.06 0.13 -9.27
C LYS A 143 -24.67 0.46 -8.75
N PHE A 144 -23.80 -0.53 -8.62
CA PHE A 144 -22.43 -0.31 -8.17
C PHE A 144 -21.64 0.57 -9.14
N LEU A 145 -21.70 0.28 -10.44
CA LEU A 145 -21.04 1.11 -11.46
C LEU A 145 -21.60 2.54 -11.50
N ALA A 146 -22.92 2.70 -11.31
CA ALA A 146 -23.53 4.02 -11.20
C ALA A 146 -23.06 4.79 -9.95
N LEU A 147 -22.87 4.10 -8.81
CA LEU A 147 -22.27 4.71 -7.62
C LEU A 147 -20.83 5.17 -7.88
N VAL A 148 -20.00 4.30 -8.46
CA VAL A 148 -18.60 4.60 -8.78
C VAL A 148 -18.50 5.80 -9.71
N LYS A 149 -19.28 5.80 -10.79
CA LYS A 149 -19.33 6.93 -11.73
C LYS A 149 -19.78 8.21 -11.05
N LYS A 150 -20.84 8.15 -10.22
CA LYS A 150 -21.32 9.32 -9.48
C LYS A 150 -20.24 9.91 -8.59
N VAL A 151 -19.50 9.08 -7.87
CA VAL A 151 -18.41 9.54 -7.01
C VAL A 151 -17.26 10.10 -7.84
N TYR A 152 -16.92 9.45 -8.95
CA TYR A 152 -15.90 9.92 -9.88
C TYR A 152 -16.20 11.33 -10.42
N ASP A 153 -17.44 11.55 -10.87
CA ASP A 153 -17.91 12.84 -11.37
C ASP A 153 -18.03 13.91 -10.26
N SER A 154 -18.15 13.49 -9.00
CA SER A 154 -18.45 14.39 -7.88
C SER A 154 -17.22 14.88 -7.12
N THR A 155 -16.09 14.18 -7.13
CA THR A 155 -14.89 14.53 -6.35
C THR A 155 -13.63 14.05 -7.04
N ASP A 156 -12.46 14.64 -6.74
CA ASP A 156 -11.15 14.23 -7.27
C ASP A 156 -10.34 13.36 -6.30
N LEU A 157 -10.96 12.89 -5.21
CA LEU A 157 -10.32 12.00 -4.25
C LEU A 157 -10.08 10.60 -4.84
N GLY A 158 -9.06 9.92 -4.33
CA GLY A 158 -8.83 8.51 -4.59
C GLY A 158 -9.95 7.63 -4.02
N MET A 159 -10.03 6.39 -4.50
CA MET A 159 -11.11 5.48 -4.12
C MET A 159 -10.58 4.09 -3.77
N ILE A 160 -11.33 3.41 -2.90
CA ILE A 160 -11.22 1.98 -2.63
C ILE A 160 -12.49 1.32 -3.18
N LEU A 161 -12.34 0.37 -4.08
CA LEU A 161 -13.44 -0.40 -4.65
C LEU A 161 -13.53 -1.73 -3.89
N ILE A 162 -14.66 -1.95 -3.21
CA ILE A 162 -14.90 -3.11 -2.34
C ILE A 162 -15.96 -4.01 -2.98
N SER A 163 -15.55 -5.15 -3.55
CA SER A 163 -16.43 -6.14 -4.17
C SER A 163 -15.77 -7.52 -4.23
N GLU A 164 -16.50 -8.56 -3.84
CA GLU A 164 -16.07 -9.96 -4.07
C GLU A 164 -16.42 -10.45 -5.48
N ASP A 165 -17.33 -9.75 -6.18
CA ASP A 165 -17.64 -9.99 -7.58
C ASP A 165 -16.55 -9.40 -8.48
N MET A 166 -15.83 -10.27 -9.18
CA MET A 166 -14.68 -9.94 -10.02
C MET A 166 -15.05 -9.21 -11.32
N ASP A 167 -16.28 -9.34 -11.80
CA ASP A 167 -16.71 -8.60 -12.99
C ASP A 167 -17.14 -7.19 -12.60
N ALA A 168 -17.86 -7.04 -11.48
CA ALA A 168 -18.20 -5.74 -10.93
C ALA A 168 -16.97 -4.95 -10.48
N LEU A 169 -16.00 -5.59 -9.81
CA LEU A 169 -14.79 -4.95 -9.30
C LEU A 169 -13.94 -4.36 -10.42
N PHE A 170 -13.69 -5.12 -11.49
CA PHE A 170 -12.84 -4.66 -12.59
C PHE A 170 -13.58 -3.73 -13.54
N ALA A 171 -14.89 -3.90 -13.74
CA ALA A 171 -15.68 -2.91 -14.46
C ALA A 171 -15.70 -1.56 -13.73
N ALA A 172 -15.76 -1.56 -12.40
CA ALA A 172 -15.64 -0.35 -11.59
C ALA A 172 -14.24 0.26 -11.68
N ARG A 173 -13.18 -0.57 -11.66
CA ARG A 173 -11.79 -0.12 -11.86
C ARG A 173 -11.63 0.63 -13.17
N ASP A 174 -12.19 0.09 -14.26
CA ASP A 174 -12.05 0.68 -15.59
C ASP A 174 -12.70 2.07 -15.70
N ILE A 175 -13.72 2.37 -14.87
CA ILE A 175 -14.35 3.71 -14.80
C ILE A 175 -13.40 4.77 -14.23
N CYS A 176 -12.57 4.41 -13.24
CA CYS A 176 -11.72 5.35 -12.50
C CYS A 176 -10.24 4.98 -12.53
N ALA A 177 -9.81 4.28 -13.58
CA ALA A 177 -8.45 3.75 -13.72
C ALA A 177 -7.36 4.84 -13.66
N ASP A 178 -7.67 6.03 -14.19
CA ASP A 178 -6.81 7.22 -14.14
C ASP A 178 -6.55 7.75 -12.71
N ARG A 179 -7.38 7.34 -11.74
CA ARG A 179 -7.24 7.68 -10.32
C ARG A 179 -6.63 6.56 -9.48
N HIS A 180 -6.03 5.54 -10.10
CA HIS A 180 -5.26 4.51 -9.41
C HIS A 180 -5.97 3.95 -8.15
N PRO A 181 -7.21 3.42 -8.29
CA PRO A 181 -8.03 3.01 -7.15
C PRO A 181 -7.47 1.76 -6.47
N LEU A 182 -7.74 1.57 -5.18
CA LEU A 182 -7.41 0.30 -4.51
C LEU A 182 -8.50 -0.74 -4.77
N LEU A 183 -8.15 -1.90 -5.33
CA LEU A 183 -9.08 -3.03 -5.52
C LEU A 183 -9.10 -3.93 -4.30
N TYR A 184 -10.26 -4.19 -3.73
CA TYR A 184 -10.39 -5.03 -2.54
C TYR A 184 -11.72 -5.82 -2.56
N PRO A 185 -11.78 -7.04 -1.97
CA PRO A 185 -10.66 -7.86 -1.54
C PRO A 185 -10.19 -8.81 -2.65
N ILE A 186 -8.88 -8.98 -2.78
CA ILE A 186 -8.30 -10.17 -3.44
C ILE A 186 -8.00 -11.20 -2.37
N THR A 187 -8.56 -12.39 -2.53
CA THR A 187 -8.48 -13.51 -1.59
C THR A 187 -7.92 -14.75 -2.28
N LYS A 188 -7.78 -15.85 -1.54
CA LYS A 188 -7.31 -17.12 -2.09
C LYS A 188 -8.22 -17.66 -3.19
N GLU A 189 -9.51 -17.37 -3.10
CA GLU A 189 -10.54 -17.88 -4.01
C GLU A 189 -10.51 -17.18 -5.38
N ASN A 190 -10.13 -15.89 -5.44
CA ASN A 190 -10.22 -15.09 -6.67
C ASN A 190 -8.86 -14.64 -7.25
N ILE A 191 -7.75 -14.87 -6.54
CA ILE A 191 -6.41 -14.40 -6.95
C ILE A 191 -5.98 -14.86 -8.35
N ASP A 192 -6.31 -16.09 -8.75
CA ASP A 192 -5.91 -16.63 -10.06
C ASP A 192 -6.61 -15.91 -11.21
N GLU A 193 -7.87 -15.52 -11.01
CA GLU A 193 -8.63 -14.72 -11.98
C GLU A 193 -8.18 -13.24 -11.96
N ALA A 194 -7.80 -12.73 -10.78
CA ALA A 194 -7.41 -11.35 -10.59
C ALA A 194 -6.08 -11.01 -11.29
N ILE A 195 -5.07 -11.88 -11.20
CA ILE A 195 -3.71 -11.64 -11.70
C ILE A 195 -3.68 -11.13 -13.15
N PRO A 196 -4.29 -11.81 -14.15
CA PRO A 196 -4.26 -11.32 -15.53
C PRO A 196 -4.98 -9.98 -15.69
N LYS A 197 -6.11 -9.77 -14.99
CA LYS A 197 -6.89 -8.51 -15.05
C LYS A 197 -6.12 -7.33 -14.43
N ILE A 198 -5.37 -7.55 -13.35
CA ILE A 198 -4.47 -6.55 -12.73
C ILE A 198 -3.27 -6.25 -13.63
N LYS A 199 -2.67 -7.28 -14.25
CA LYS A 199 -1.53 -7.09 -15.15
C LYS A 199 -1.86 -6.26 -16.39
N ALA A 200 -3.10 -6.38 -16.89
CA ALA A 200 -3.55 -5.60 -18.04
C ALA A 200 -3.53 -4.09 -17.78
N ASN A 201 -3.74 -3.67 -16.53
CA ASN A 201 -3.62 -2.29 -16.10
C ASN A 201 -3.28 -2.27 -14.60
N LEU A 202 -2.00 -2.03 -14.29
CA LEU A 202 -1.46 -2.16 -12.94
C LEU A 202 -2.23 -1.26 -11.97
N THR A 203 -2.81 -1.88 -10.95
CA THR A 203 -3.68 -1.23 -9.98
C THR A 203 -3.31 -1.74 -8.58
N PRO A 204 -3.31 -0.90 -7.52
CA PRO A 204 -3.08 -1.35 -6.15
C PRO A 204 -4.12 -2.35 -5.70
N VAL A 205 -3.70 -3.33 -4.90
CA VAL A 205 -4.55 -4.45 -4.48
C VAL A 205 -4.55 -4.62 -2.97
N GLY A 206 -5.75 -4.63 -2.38
CA GLY A 206 -5.98 -5.03 -1.01
C GLY A 206 -6.21 -6.54 -0.91
N LEU A 207 -5.29 -7.23 -0.24
CA LEU A 207 -5.36 -8.66 0.03
C LEU A 207 -6.09 -8.92 1.33
N ARG A 208 -7.09 -9.81 1.34
CA ARG A 208 -7.74 -10.30 2.56
C ARG A 208 -7.44 -11.77 2.77
N GLY A 209 -6.74 -12.07 3.86
CA GLY A 209 -6.55 -13.44 4.35
C GLY A 209 -7.47 -13.76 5.52
N GLN A 210 -7.61 -15.04 5.84
CA GLN A 210 -8.24 -15.55 7.07
C GLN A 210 -7.24 -15.61 8.24
N SER A 211 -5.95 -15.45 7.94
CA SER A 211 -4.86 -15.34 8.92
C SER A 211 -3.63 -14.65 8.32
N ILE A 212 -2.64 -14.34 9.17
CA ILE A 212 -1.36 -13.78 8.74
C ILE A 212 -0.60 -14.76 7.82
N GLU A 213 -0.68 -16.06 8.08
CA GLU A 213 -0.05 -17.10 7.27
C GLU A 213 -0.64 -17.17 5.85
N GLU A 214 -1.95 -16.97 5.72
CA GLU A 214 -2.58 -16.92 4.39
C GLU A 214 -2.11 -15.70 3.59
N LEU A 215 -1.96 -14.54 4.25
CA LEU A 215 -1.39 -13.34 3.61
C LEU A 215 0.01 -13.59 3.03
N VAL A 216 0.85 -14.38 3.70
CA VAL A 216 2.19 -14.76 3.17
C VAL A 216 2.06 -15.50 1.84
N THR A 217 1.08 -16.39 1.72
CA THR A 217 0.84 -17.16 0.50
C THR A 217 0.35 -16.24 -0.63
N LEU A 218 -0.61 -15.36 -0.34
CA LEU A 218 -1.18 -14.42 -1.32
C LEU A 218 -0.14 -13.40 -1.82
N THR A 219 0.62 -12.81 -0.91
CA THR A 219 1.66 -11.82 -1.23
C THR A 219 2.78 -12.41 -2.07
N THR A 220 3.21 -13.64 -1.76
CA THR A 220 4.22 -14.35 -2.55
C THR A 220 3.72 -14.61 -3.97
N LYS A 221 2.49 -15.09 -4.11
CA LYS A 221 1.87 -15.36 -5.42
C LYS A 221 1.74 -14.10 -6.29
N LEU A 222 1.30 -12.98 -5.72
CA LEU A 222 1.23 -11.70 -6.46
C LEU A 222 2.61 -11.15 -6.80
N LYS A 223 3.58 -11.28 -5.89
CA LYS A 223 4.98 -10.87 -6.15
C LYS A 223 5.60 -11.68 -7.28
N ASP A 224 5.40 -12.99 -7.32
CA ASP A 224 5.89 -13.86 -8.40
C ASP A 224 5.20 -13.53 -9.73
N ALA A 225 3.98 -13.01 -9.67
CA ALA A 225 3.29 -12.44 -10.82
C ALA A 225 3.81 -11.03 -11.20
N GLY A 226 4.67 -10.39 -10.42
CA GLY A 226 5.16 -9.03 -10.66
C GLY A 226 4.22 -7.91 -10.23
N ILE A 227 3.24 -8.23 -9.37
CA ILE A 227 2.31 -7.26 -8.77
C ILE A 227 2.84 -6.91 -7.37
N GLU A 228 3.26 -5.67 -7.19
CA GLU A 228 3.98 -5.24 -5.98
C GLU A 228 3.27 -4.17 -5.14
N GLU A 229 2.19 -3.56 -5.65
CA GLU A 229 1.41 -2.56 -4.90
C GLU A 229 0.30 -3.24 -4.10
N LEU A 230 0.67 -3.74 -2.91
CA LEU A 230 -0.19 -4.56 -2.08
C LEU A 230 -0.51 -3.87 -0.75
N VAL A 231 -1.75 -4.03 -0.28
CA VAL A 231 -2.23 -3.61 1.05
C VAL A 231 -2.78 -4.84 1.77
N LEU A 232 -2.41 -5.06 3.03
CA LEU A 232 -2.73 -6.30 3.76
C LEU A 232 -3.89 -6.12 4.73
N ASP A 233 -4.86 -7.03 4.65
CA ASP A 233 -5.94 -7.22 5.61
C ASP A 233 -5.84 -8.64 6.21
N PRO A 234 -5.47 -8.77 7.50
CA PRO A 234 -5.38 -10.08 8.16
C PRO A 234 -6.74 -10.77 8.40
N GLY A 235 -7.86 -10.10 8.08
CA GLY A 235 -9.20 -10.66 8.27
C GLY A 235 -9.64 -10.71 9.74
N SER A 236 -9.08 -9.83 10.58
CA SER A 236 -9.40 -9.75 12.00
C SER A 236 -10.90 -9.48 12.22
N LYS A 237 -11.53 -10.19 13.16
CA LYS A 237 -12.99 -10.12 13.34
C LYS A 237 -13.43 -9.07 14.35
N ASN A 238 -12.52 -8.60 15.19
CA ASN A 238 -12.76 -7.64 16.25
C ASN A 238 -11.52 -6.75 16.48
N LEU A 239 -11.71 -5.68 17.25
CA LEU A 239 -10.65 -4.70 17.51
C LEU A 239 -9.41 -5.28 18.21
N LEU A 240 -9.60 -6.27 19.10
CA LEU A 240 -8.48 -6.88 19.83
C LEU A 240 -7.60 -7.71 18.89
N GLU A 241 -8.23 -8.53 18.05
CA GLU A 241 -7.55 -9.26 16.97
C GLU A 241 -6.86 -8.29 16.01
N ALA A 242 -7.53 -7.20 15.61
CA ALA A 242 -6.95 -6.21 14.71
C ALA A 242 -5.66 -5.61 15.30
N ILE A 243 -5.67 -5.16 16.56
CA ILE A 243 -4.46 -4.60 17.20
C ILE A 243 -3.33 -5.65 17.25
N ARG A 244 -3.66 -6.89 17.61
CA ARG A 244 -2.70 -8.00 17.69
C ARG A 244 -2.07 -8.26 16.31
N ASP A 245 -2.89 -8.43 15.28
CA ASP A 245 -2.45 -8.85 13.96
C ASP A 245 -1.64 -7.74 13.28
N GLN A 246 -2.08 -6.48 13.39
CA GLN A 246 -1.35 -5.30 12.93
C GLN A 246 0.03 -5.18 13.60
N THR A 247 0.10 -5.46 14.92
CA THR A 247 1.36 -5.45 15.66
C THR A 247 2.31 -6.55 15.17
N PHE A 248 1.79 -7.75 14.88
CA PHE A 248 2.60 -8.85 14.37
C PHE A 248 3.13 -8.60 12.96
N ILE A 249 2.28 -8.15 12.03
CA ILE A 249 2.67 -7.76 10.67
C ILE A 249 3.80 -6.73 10.74
N ARG A 250 3.61 -5.66 11.52
CA ARG A 250 4.60 -4.59 11.69
C ARG A 250 5.92 -5.08 12.27
N LYS A 251 5.87 -5.93 13.30
CA LYS A 251 7.08 -6.52 13.93
C LYS A 251 7.83 -7.43 12.97
N ALA A 252 7.12 -8.28 12.24
CA ALA A 252 7.70 -9.20 11.27
C ALA A 252 8.43 -8.43 10.15
N ALA A 253 7.78 -7.42 9.56
CA ALA A 253 8.40 -6.58 8.53
C ALA A 253 9.65 -5.84 9.05
N LEU A 254 9.55 -5.14 10.19
CA LEU A 254 10.60 -4.22 10.63
C LEU A 254 11.77 -4.87 11.38
N LYS A 255 11.47 -5.81 12.28
CA LYS A 255 12.48 -6.41 13.17
C LYS A 255 13.06 -7.69 12.58
N GLN A 256 12.27 -8.47 11.82
CA GLN A 256 12.72 -9.71 11.19
C GLN A 256 13.04 -9.56 9.70
N GLY A 257 12.68 -8.43 9.07
CA GLY A 257 12.87 -8.24 7.63
C GLY A 257 12.01 -9.18 6.79
N PHE A 258 10.87 -9.63 7.32
CA PHE A 258 10.03 -10.63 6.68
C PHE A 258 9.21 -10.02 5.54
N LYS A 259 9.78 -10.06 4.35
CA LYS A 259 9.29 -9.40 3.13
C LYS A 259 7.85 -9.73 2.73
N PRO A 260 7.32 -10.96 2.90
CA PRO A 260 5.93 -11.24 2.56
C PRO A 260 4.93 -10.37 3.34
N LEU A 261 5.29 -9.88 4.52
CA LEU A 261 4.47 -8.96 5.32
C LEU A 261 4.96 -7.51 5.24
N GLY A 262 5.89 -7.21 4.32
CA GLY A 262 6.51 -5.90 4.12
C GLY A 262 5.66 -4.94 3.31
N TYR A 263 4.38 -4.81 3.65
CA TYR A 263 3.40 -3.99 2.93
C TYR A 263 2.54 -3.19 3.93
N PRO A 264 1.96 -2.05 3.52
CA PRO A 264 0.99 -1.35 4.34
C PRO A 264 -0.24 -2.22 4.60
N THR A 265 -1.01 -1.85 5.61
CA THR A 265 -2.19 -2.60 6.06
C THR A 265 -3.44 -1.75 5.99
N ILE A 266 -4.59 -2.40 5.88
CA ILE A 266 -5.92 -1.79 5.96
C ILE A 266 -6.69 -2.41 7.12
N GLY A 267 -7.62 -1.65 7.70
CA GLY A 267 -8.54 -2.14 8.71
C GLY A 267 -9.91 -1.50 8.53
N PHE A 268 -10.97 -2.21 8.91
CA PHE A 268 -12.35 -1.78 8.75
C PHE A 268 -13.05 -1.67 10.11
N PRO A 269 -12.80 -0.59 10.89
CA PRO A 269 -13.49 -0.38 12.16
C PRO A 269 -15.01 -0.44 12.01
N CYS A 270 -15.57 0.04 10.89
CA CYS A 270 -17.00 0.01 10.60
C CYS A 270 -17.59 -1.41 10.46
N PHE A 271 -16.78 -2.43 10.19
CA PHE A 271 -17.22 -3.84 10.15
C PHE A 271 -16.91 -4.60 11.45
N MET A 272 -16.02 -4.06 12.29
CA MET A 272 -15.55 -4.70 13.52
C MET A 272 -16.25 -4.16 14.78
N ALA A 273 -16.62 -2.89 14.78
CA ALA A 273 -17.34 -2.25 15.88
C ALA A 273 -18.85 -2.47 15.68
N LYS A 274 -19.43 -3.38 16.46
CA LYS A 274 -20.88 -3.66 16.42
C LYS A 274 -21.73 -2.60 17.10
N ASP A 275 -21.11 -1.71 17.90
CA ASP A 275 -21.78 -0.77 18.81
C ASP A 275 -21.27 0.68 18.67
N GLY A 276 -20.72 1.02 17.50
CA GLY A 276 -20.19 2.37 17.19
C GLY A 276 -21.23 3.33 16.65
#